data_AF-A0A948KMG9-F1
#
_entry.id   AF-A0A948KMG9-F1
#
_cell.length_a   1.000
_cell.length_b   1.000
_cell.length_c   1.000
_cell.angle_alpha   90.00
_cell.angle_beta   90.00
_cell.angle_gamma   90.00
#
_symmetry.space_group_name_H-M   'P 1'
#
loop_
_entity.id
_entity.type
_entity.pdbx_description
1 polymer ?
#
loop_
_entity_poly.entity_id
_entity_poly.type
_entity_poly.pdbx_seq_one_letter_code
_entity_poly.pdbx_strand_id
1 'polypeptide(L)'
;MDRQPLFKRKTAISYKTEEKTVVRGYNVSDLAEAGYTFYDMLFILFQNRIPAENETDMLRYETGEFLEHSMSPSAASAIAVIGGRPNLPAAVAAAVMTFGSAHGPGAAHGYMMHKYIERARVEGKTLEEMGKILVDEYLDAGQAVMGMGQPQHLDGDPRAEPTHIKHEQLCSGVYLALQRSIEKHFNERRKKEGKAYVSVNMIGAGNTALAELGFSPNAAWCIGCVCRGFSCAAHAVYTMKKGRAWAASKREPMVQMLDLSMIKYVGPADREVPSQAERQQYAGKQKEEGEYKKWVI
;
A
#
# COMPACT_ATOMS: atom_id res chain seq x y z
N MET A 1 -34.85 -24.42 22.51
CA MET A 1 -34.94 -22.96 22.32
C MET A 1 -34.70 -22.68 20.85
N ASP A 2 -35.74 -22.25 20.12
CA ASP A 2 -35.64 -21.93 18.71
C ASP A 2 -34.91 -20.58 18.56
N ARG A 3 -33.59 -20.63 18.40
CA ARG A 3 -32.74 -19.44 18.33
C ARG A 3 -32.80 -18.88 16.91
N GLN A 4 -33.73 -17.96 16.67
CA GLN A 4 -33.75 -17.18 15.45
C GLN A 4 -32.64 -16.10 15.48
N PRO A 5 -31.97 -15.82 14.35
CA PRO A 5 -30.91 -14.82 14.32
C PRO A 5 -31.48 -13.40 14.49
N LEU A 6 -30.81 -12.59 15.31
CA LEU A 6 -31.17 -11.19 15.54
C LEU A 6 -31.08 -10.33 14.26
N PHE A 7 -30.13 -10.65 13.38
CA PHE A 7 -29.98 -10.02 12.07
C PHE A 7 -29.68 -11.07 11.01
N LYS A 8 -30.33 -10.96 9.86
CA LYS A 8 -30.01 -11.76 8.67
C LYS A 8 -28.99 -11.02 7.82
N ARG A 9 -27.88 -11.68 7.49
CA ARG A 9 -26.86 -11.17 6.55
C ARG A 9 -26.71 -12.14 5.39
N LYS A 10 -26.53 -11.60 4.19
CA LYS A 10 -26.21 -12.39 2.99
C LYS A 10 -24.71 -12.26 2.70
N THR A 11 -24.10 -13.37 2.32
CA THR A 11 -22.71 -13.41 1.85
C THR A 11 -22.61 -14.43 0.72
N ALA A 12 -21.72 -14.16 -0.24
CA ALA A 12 -21.33 -15.09 -1.29
C ALA A 12 -19.87 -15.57 -1.13
N ILE A 13 -19.26 -15.30 0.04
CA ILE A 13 -17.84 -15.61 0.28
C ILE A 13 -17.67 -17.00 0.89
N SER A 14 -18.30 -17.25 2.03
CA SER A 14 -18.12 -18.51 2.76
C SER A 14 -19.30 -18.86 3.66
N TYR A 15 -19.42 -20.14 3.97
CA TYR A 15 -20.27 -20.67 5.04
C TYR A 15 -19.57 -21.85 5.71
N LYS A 16 -20.04 -22.25 6.90
CA LYS A 16 -19.61 -23.48 7.57
C LYS A 16 -20.80 -24.23 8.14
N THR A 17 -20.65 -25.54 8.24
CA THR A 17 -21.56 -26.48 8.90
C THR A 17 -20.78 -27.27 9.95
N GLU A 18 -21.40 -28.24 10.59
CA GLU A 18 -20.69 -29.17 11.49
C GLU A 18 -19.63 -30.00 10.75
N GLU A 19 -19.84 -30.27 9.45
CA GLU A 19 -19.01 -31.21 8.68
C GLU A 19 -17.96 -30.51 7.79
N LYS A 20 -18.23 -29.29 7.35
CA LYS A 20 -17.39 -28.61 6.35
C LYS A 20 -17.35 -27.10 6.47
N THR A 21 -16.24 -26.54 6.00
CA THR A 21 -16.09 -25.10 5.75
C THR A 21 -15.96 -24.88 4.25
N VAL A 22 -16.80 -24.02 3.69
CA VAL A 22 -16.86 -23.76 2.25
C VAL A 22 -16.50 -22.32 1.94
N VAL A 23 -15.63 -22.11 0.97
CA VAL A 23 -15.25 -20.82 0.39
C VAL A 23 -15.58 -20.82 -1.08
N ARG A 24 -16.38 -19.84 -1.54
CA ARG A 24 -16.75 -19.68 -2.96
C ARG A 24 -17.27 -20.97 -3.62
N GLY A 25 -17.95 -21.82 -2.86
CA GLY A 25 -18.49 -23.11 -3.32
C GLY A 25 -17.57 -24.31 -3.14
N TYR A 26 -16.29 -24.11 -2.81
CA TYR A 26 -15.31 -25.18 -2.59
C TYR A 26 -15.12 -25.49 -1.10
N ASN A 27 -15.07 -26.76 -0.73
CA ASN A 27 -14.70 -27.16 0.63
C ASN A 27 -13.21 -26.89 0.86
N VAL A 28 -12.89 -26.18 1.94
CA VAL A 28 -11.51 -25.77 2.26
C VAL A 28 -10.61 -26.98 2.50
N SER A 29 -11.12 -28.04 3.13
CA SER A 29 -10.35 -29.26 3.33
C SER A 29 -10.04 -29.97 2.01
N ASP A 30 -11.02 -30.06 1.11
CA ASP A 30 -10.83 -30.69 -0.21
C ASP A 30 -9.82 -29.90 -1.05
N LEU A 31 -9.82 -28.55 -0.96
CA LEU A 31 -8.80 -27.71 -1.60
C LEU A 31 -7.40 -28.01 -1.05
N ALA A 32 -7.26 -28.14 0.28
CA ALA A 32 -5.98 -28.42 0.91
C ALA A 32 -5.44 -29.81 0.53
N GLU A 33 -6.28 -30.84 0.57
CA GLU A 33 -5.92 -32.21 0.18
C GLU A 33 -5.58 -32.32 -1.32
N ALA A 34 -6.23 -31.51 -2.16
CA ALA A 34 -5.90 -31.42 -3.59
C ALA A 34 -4.60 -30.65 -3.88
N GLY A 35 -3.96 -30.06 -2.87
CA GLY A 35 -2.68 -29.35 -3.02
C GLY A 35 -2.78 -27.88 -3.42
N TYR A 36 -3.97 -27.26 -3.35
CA TYR A 36 -4.10 -25.82 -3.56
C TYR A 36 -3.37 -25.04 -2.46
N THR A 37 -2.64 -24.01 -2.87
CA THR A 37 -1.74 -23.24 -2.02
C THR A 37 -2.42 -22.03 -1.41
N PHE A 38 -1.69 -21.34 -0.53
CA PHE A 38 -2.10 -20.04 0.00
C PHE A 38 -2.42 -19.01 -1.11
N TYR A 39 -1.65 -18.99 -2.20
CA TYR A 39 -1.86 -18.08 -3.32
C TYR A 39 -3.15 -18.40 -4.07
N ASP A 40 -3.45 -19.69 -4.27
CA ASP A 40 -4.70 -20.12 -4.90
C ASP A 40 -5.91 -19.70 -4.06
N MET A 41 -5.81 -19.84 -2.73
CA MET A 41 -6.86 -19.42 -1.80
C MET A 41 -7.09 -17.91 -1.79
N LEU A 42 -6.02 -17.11 -1.85
CA LEU A 42 -6.11 -15.66 -2.01
C LEU A 42 -6.85 -15.29 -3.30
N PHE A 43 -6.50 -15.96 -4.40
CA PHE A 43 -7.14 -15.76 -5.68
C PHE A 43 -8.63 -16.11 -5.64
N ILE A 44 -8.98 -17.30 -5.15
CA ILE A 44 -10.37 -17.77 -5.03
C ILE A 44 -11.22 -16.79 -4.23
N LEU A 45 -10.72 -16.27 -3.10
CA LEU A 45 -11.48 -15.36 -2.23
C LEU A 45 -11.97 -14.11 -2.97
N PHE A 46 -11.11 -13.50 -3.80
CA PHE A 46 -11.45 -12.30 -4.56
C PHE A 46 -12.12 -12.60 -5.90
N GLN A 47 -11.69 -13.64 -6.60
CA GLN A 47 -12.08 -13.92 -7.99
C GLN A 47 -13.21 -14.93 -8.15
N ASN A 48 -13.59 -15.65 -7.07
CA ASN A 48 -14.66 -16.65 -7.09
C ASN A 48 -14.43 -17.77 -8.14
N ARG A 49 -13.18 -18.09 -8.44
CA ARG A 49 -12.77 -19.20 -9.33
C ARG A 49 -11.38 -19.71 -8.95
N ILE A 50 -11.08 -20.93 -9.39
CA ILE A 50 -9.72 -21.48 -9.33
C ILE A 50 -8.83 -20.70 -10.33
N PRO A 51 -7.62 -20.27 -9.94
CA PRO A 51 -6.66 -19.67 -10.86
C PRO A 51 -6.07 -20.71 -11.83
N ALA A 52 -5.68 -20.27 -13.02
CA ALA A 52 -4.77 -21.02 -13.86
C ALA A 52 -3.34 -20.99 -13.28
N GLU A 53 -2.50 -21.96 -13.63
CA GLU A 53 -1.13 -22.08 -13.09
C GLU A 53 -0.30 -20.80 -13.28
N ASN A 54 -0.40 -20.17 -14.45
CA ASN A 54 0.29 -18.92 -14.75
C ASN A 54 -0.20 -17.73 -13.90
N GLU A 55 -1.48 -17.70 -13.55
CA GLU A 55 -2.05 -16.68 -12.67
C GLU A 55 -1.55 -16.83 -11.23
N THR A 56 -1.50 -18.07 -10.73
CA THR A 56 -0.90 -18.39 -9.43
C THR A 56 0.58 -18.04 -9.42
N ASP A 57 1.30 -18.35 -10.49
CA ASP A 57 2.72 -18.03 -10.61
C ASP A 57 2.99 -16.53 -10.62
N MET A 58 2.17 -15.74 -11.33
CA MET A 58 2.32 -14.29 -11.34
C MET A 58 1.94 -13.68 -9.98
N LEU A 59 0.84 -14.13 -9.36
CA LEU A 59 0.45 -13.66 -8.03
C LEU A 59 1.55 -13.97 -7.00
N ARG A 60 2.13 -15.18 -7.05
CA ARG A 60 3.24 -15.58 -6.19
C ARG A 60 4.49 -14.71 -6.40
N TYR A 61 4.83 -14.42 -7.65
CA TYR A 61 5.98 -13.58 -7.97
C TYR A 61 5.80 -12.16 -7.42
N GLU A 62 4.67 -11.52 -7.77
CA GLU A 62 4.39 -10.14 -7.37
C GLU A 62 4.29 -9.98 -5.85
N THR A 63 3.57 -10.89 -5.18
CA THR A 63 3.46 -10.84 -3.71
C THR A 63 4.79 -11.11 -3.02
N GLY A 64 5.71 -11.86 -3.65
CA GLY A 64 7.08 -12.05 -3.20
C GLY A 64 7.90 -10.75 -3.26
N GLU A 65 7.88 -10.06 -4.41
CA GLU A 65 8.58 -8.79 -4.62
C GLU A 65 8.06 -7.67 -3.69
N PHE A 66 6.76 -7.67 -3.40
CA PHE A 66 6.11 -6.70 -2.51
C PHE A 66 6.21 -7.05 -1.01
N LEU A 67 6.68 -8.25 -0.65
CA LEU A 67 6.60 -8.78 0.71
C LEU A 67 7.32 -7.92 1.75
N GLU A 68 8.51 -7.40 1.41
CA GLU A 68 9.43 -6.74 2.33
C GLU A 68 9.90 -5.39 1.73
N HIS A 69 10.01 -4.35 2.56
CA HIS A 69 10.47 -3.02 2.15
C HIS A 69 11.23 -2.27 3.27
N SER A 70 12.05 -3.00 4.02
CA SER A 70 12.88 -2.57 5.13
C SER A 70 12.18 -1.55 6.05
N MET A 71 12.92 -0.53 6.53
CA MET A 71 12.44 0.56 7.37
C MET A 71 11.49 1.52 6.61
N SER A 72 10.33 0.99 6.28
CA SER A 72 9.16 1.68 5.74
C SER A 72 8.27 2.22 6.88
N PRO A 73 7.37 3.19 6.63
CA PRO A 73 6.42 3.65 7.64
C PRO A 73 5.68 2.51 8.35
N SER A 74 5.25 1.49 7.60
CA SER A 74 4.59 0.30 8.15
C SER A 74 5.48 -0.50 9.11
N ALA A 75 6.76 -0.72 8.76
CA ALA A 75 7.71 -1.42 9.62
C ALA A 75 8.04 -0.60 10.86
N ALA A 76 8.30 0.70 10.69
CA ALA A 76 8.55 1.64 11.79
C ALA A 76 7.37 1.66 12.78
N SER A 77 6.13 1.71 12.28
CA SER A 77 4.93 1.66 13.14
C SER A 77 4.80 0.34 13.89
N ALA A 78 5.07 -0.81 13.25
CA ALA A 78 5.05 -2.10 13.95
C ALA A 78 6.10 -2.17 15.06
N ILE A 79 7.33 -1.73 14.77
CA ILE A 79 8.46 -1.71 15.72
C ILE A 79 8.17 -0.75 16.88
N ALA A 80 7.64 0.45 16.59
CA ALA A 80 7.30 1.43 17.62
C ALA A 80 6.19 0.92 18.54
N VAL A 81 5.08 0.42 17.97
CA VAL A 81 3.93 -0.06 18.74
C VAL A 81 4.28 -1.27 19.59
N ILE A 82 5.06 -2.22 19.08
CA ILE A 82 5.45 -3.40 19.88
C ILE A 82 6.41 -3.06 21.04
N GLY A 83 7.09 -1.91 20.98
CA GLY A 83 7.90 -1.38 22.08
C GLY A 83 7.07 -1.06 23.34
N GLY A 84 5.78 -0.78 23.17
CA GLY A 84 4.80 -0.64 24.26
C GLY A 84 4.24 -1.95 24.81
N ARG A 85 4.65 -3.10 24.25
CA ARG A 85 4.21 -4.45 24.61
C ARG A 85 2.68 -4.73 24.55
N PRO A 86 1.94 -4.27 23.53
CA PRO A 86 0.57 -4.75 23.30
C PRO A 86 0.57 -6.20 22.78
N ASN A 87 -0.62 -6.80 22.64
CA ASN A 87 -0.77 -8.05 21.90
C ASN A 87 -0.30 -7.87 20.44
N LEU A 88 0.36 -8.89 19.87
CA LEU A 88 0.97 -8.84 18.52
C LEU A 88 0.05 -8.29 17.39
N PRO A 89 -1.25 -8.63 17.34
CA PRO A 89 -2.14 -8.07 16.31
C PRO A 89 -2.20 -6.54 16.29
N ALA A 90 -1.99 -5.88 17.43
CA ALA A 90 -1.96 -4.42 17.49
C ALA A 90 -0.80 -3.82 16.69
N ALA A 91 0.37 -4.47 16.69
CA ALA A 91 1.52 -4.02 15.90
C ALA A 91 1.28 -4.22 14.40
N VAL A 92 0.64 -5.33 14.00
CA VAL A 92 0.24 -5.58 12.61
C VAL A 92 -0.81 -4.57 12.16
N ALA A 93 -1.83 -4.30 12.98
CA ALA A 93 -2.83 -3.29 12.70
C ALA A 93 -2.18 -1.90 12.53
N ALA A 94 -1.24 -1.53 13.41
CA ALA A 94 -0.49 -0.28 13.30
C ALA A 94 0.28 -0.18 11.99
N ALA A 95 0.91 -1.26 11.54
CA ALA A 95 1.59 -1.30 10.25
C ALA A 95 0.61 -1.04 9.09
N VAL A 96 -0.54 -1.73 9.07
CA VAL A 96 -1.55 -1.61 8.02
C VAL A 96 -2.20 -0.21 8.00
N MET A 97 -2.38 0.41 9.17
CA MET A 97 -2.93 1.78 9.27
C MET A 97 -2.02 2.85 8.65
N THR A 98 -0.75 2.55 8.38
CA THR A 98 0.11 3.47 7.63
C THR A 98 -0.19 3.51 6.14
N PHE A 99 -0.99 2.56 5.63
CA PHE A 99 -1.31 2.54 4.21
C PHE A 99 -2.33 3.62 3.83
N GLY A 100 -1.90 4.57 3.02
CA GLY A 100 -2.65 5.71 2.52
C GLY A 100 -2.09 6.18 1.17
N SER A 101 -2.31 7.46 0.82
CA SER A 101 -1.93 7.99 -0.50
C SER A 101 -0.42 7.99 -0.76
N ALA A 102 0.40 8.23 0.27
CA ALA A 102 1.85 8.39 0.14
C ALA A 102 2.66 7.11 0.44
N HIS A 103 2.09 6.18 1.20
CA HIS A 103 2.70 4.91 1.55
C HIS A 103 1.63 3.85 1.45
N GLY A 104 1.73 2.91 0.52
CA GLY A 104 0.71 1.86 0.39
C GLY A 104 0.72 1.19 -0.96
N PRO A 105 -0.10 0.14 -1.15
CA PRO A 105 -0.12 -0.64 -2.38
C PRO A 105 -0.63 0.13 -3.62
N GLY A 106 -1.11 1.37 -3.48
CA GLY A 106 -1.26 2.30 -4.60
C GLY A 106 -2.48 2.08 -5.51
N ALA A 107 -3.67 1.84 -4.96
CA ALA A 107 -4.91 1.58 -5.72
C ALA A 107 -5.23 2.66 -6.78
N ALA A 108 -4.81 3.90 -6.57
CA ALA A 108 -4.94 4.99 -7.54
C ALA A 108 -4.34 4.68 -8.91
N HIS A 109 -3.24 3.91 -8.98
CA HIS A 109 -2.67 3.46 -10.25
C HIS A 109 -3.62 2.53 -10.99
N GLY A 110 -4.18 1.52 -10.32
CA GLY A 110 -5.17 0.63 -10.93
C GLY A 110 -6.42 1.36 -11.43
N TYR A 111 -6.94 2.32 -10.65
CA TYR A 111 -8.07 3.16 -11.10
C TYR A 111 -7.75 3.97 -12.36
N MET A 112 -6.53 4.54 -12.43
CA MET A 112 -6.05 5.23 -13.61
C MET A 112 -6.02 4.27 -14.81
N MET A 113 -5.40 3.10 -14.67
CA MET A 113 -5.31 2.11 -15.75
C MET A 113 -6.69 1.71 -16.29
N HIS A 114 -7.62 1.33 -15.42
CA HIS A 114 -8.98 0.97 -15.83
C HIS A 114 -9.69 2.10 -16.58
N LYS A 115 -9.59 3.34 -16.09
CA LYS A 115 -10.22 4.51 -16.72
C LYS A 115 -9.76 4.66 -18.17
N TYR A 116 -8.46 4.58 -18.43
CA TYR A 116 -7.91 4.82 -19.77
C TYR A 116 -8.06 3.61 -20.69
N ILE A 117 -8.00 2.37 -20.18
CA ILE A 117 -8.31 1.18 -20.98
C ILE A 117 -9.76 1.22 -21.47
N GLU A 118 -10.71 1.54 -20.59
CA GLU A 118 -12.12 1.63 -20.97
C GLU A 118 -12.37 2.77 -21.96
N ARG A 119 -11.70 3.92 -21.77
CA ARG A 119 -11.75 5.02 -22.73
C ARG A 119 -11.19 4.60 -24.09
N ALA A 120 -10.10 3.84 -24.14
CA ALA A 120 -9.52 3.37 -25.39
C ALA A 120 -10.51 2.49 -26.15
N ARG A 121 -11.22 1.61 -25.42
CA ARG A 121 -12.26 0.75 -25.97
C ARG A 121 -13.44 1.55 -26.54
N VAL A 122 -13.91 2.57 -25.84
CA VAL A 122 -15.06 3.41 -26.25
C VAL A 122 -14.71 4.32 -27.44
N GLU A 123 -13.51 4.90 -27.43
CA GLU A 123 -13.05 5.82 -28.48
C GLU A 123 -12.42 5.12 -29.69
N GLY A 124 -12.24 3.79 -29.65
CA GLY A 124 -11.60 3.02 -30.71
C GLY A 124 -10.11 3.35 -30.88
N LYS A 125 -9.44 3.75 -29.79
CA LYS A 125 -8.01 4.09 -29.79
C LYS A 125 -7.16 2.89 -29.41
N THR A 126 -5.96 2.83 -29.97
CA THR A 126 -4.95 1.86 -29.52
C THR A 126 -4.47 2.21 -28.11
N LEU A 127 -3.98 1.20 -27.38
CA LEU A 127 -3.37 1.44 -26.06
C LEU A 127 -2.12 2.31 -26.16
N GLU A 128 -1.43 2.29 -27.30
CA GLU A 128 -0.30 3.17 -27.56
C GLU A 128 -0.74 4.65 -27.62
N GLU A 129 -1.77 4.96 -28.40
CA GLU A 129 -2.33 6.31 -28.45
C GLU A 129 -2.87 6.74 -27.08
N MET A 130 -3.48 5.81 -26.34
CA MET A 130 -4.06 6.12 -25.05
C MET A 130 -2.99 6.35 -23.96
N GLY A 131 -1.87 5.64 -24.00
CA GLY A 131 -0.74 5.90 -23.11
C GLY A 131 -0.20 7.32 -23.29
N LYS A 132 -0.09 7.79 -24.54
CA LYS A 132 0.28 9.19 -24.84
C LYS A 132 -0.75 10.17 -24.27
N ILE A 133 -2.04 9.95 -24.52
CA ILE A 133 -3.13 10.82 -24.05
C ILE A 133 -3.10 10.92 -22.52
N LEU A 134 -2.97 9.79 -21.82
CA LEU A 134 -2.87 9.75 -20.36
C LEU A 134 -1.71 10.60 -19.86
N VAL A 135 -0.52 10.39 -20.42
CA VAL A 135 0.69 11.13 -20.02
C VAL A 135 0.51 12.62 -20.21
N ASP A 136 0.02 13.05 -21.38
CA ASP A 136 -0.19 14.47 -21.66
C ASP A 136 -1.25 15.07 -20.71
N GLU A 137 -2.39 14.39 -20.49
CA GLU A 137 -3.45 14.88 -19.59
C GLU A 137 -2.97 15.08 -18.15
N TYR A 138 -2.17 14.15 -17.62
CA TYR A 138 -1.62 14.28 -16.26
C TYR A 138 -0.57 15.39 -16.17
N LEU A 139 0.38 15.42 -17.10
CA LEU A 139 1.47 16.39 -17.06
C LEU A 139 1.01 17.82 -17.34
N ASP A 140 0.09 18.01 -18.28
CA ASP A 140 -0.49 19.32 -18.59
C ASP A 140 -1.38 19.83 -17.43
N ALA A 141 -1.95 18.93 -16.63
CA ALA A 141 -2.66 19.25 -15.39
C ALA A 141 -1.72 19.45 -14.17
N GLY A 142 -0.39 19.33 -14.34
CA GLY A 142 0.57 19.42 -13.24
C GLY A 142 0.50 18.25 -12.25
N GLN A 143 -0.12 17.14 -12.64
CA GLN A 143 -0.26 15.94 -11.83
C GLN A 143 0.85 14.92 -12.14
N ALA A 144 1.27 14.18 -11.11
CA ALA A 144 2.21 13.09 -11.30
C ALA A 144 1.53 11.90 -11.99
N VAL A 145 2.18 11.34 -13.01
CA VAL A 145 1.75 10.08 -13.64
C VAL A 145 2.01 8.93 -12.66
N MET A 146 0.95 8.25 -12.23
CA MET A 146 1.04 7.18 -11.24
C MET A 146 1.83 5.99 -11.80
N GLY A 147 2.61 5.33 -10.95
CA GLY A 147 3.45 4.19 -11.34
C GLY A 147 4.84 4.57 -11.86
N MET A 148 5.14 5.86 -12.02
CA MET A 148 6.44 6.36 -12.46
C MET A 148 7.26 6.94 -11.30
N GLY A 149 8.54 6.55 -11.23
CA GLY A 149 9.54 7.11 -10.32
C GLY A 149 9.32 6.75 -8.85
N GLN A 150 10.41 6.77 -8.09
CA GLN A 150 10.35 6.65 -6.64
C GLN A 150 11.46 7.44 -5.96
N PRO A 151 11.22 8.04 -4.79
CA PRO A 151 12.22 8.86 -4.11
C PRO A 151 13.50 8.10 -3.72
N GLN A 152 13.39 6.80 -3.41
CA GLN A 152 14.49 6.00 -2.86
C GLN A 152 15.42 5.41 -3.92
N HIS A 153 14.92 5.20 -5.14
CA HIS A 153 15.72 4.64 -6.23
C HIS A 153 15.68 5.59 -7.43
N LEU A 154 16.64 6.53 -7.42
CA LEU A 154 16.75 7.57 -8.45
C LEU A 154 17.07 6.99 -9.83
N ASP A 155 17.80 5.88 -9.89
CA ASP A 155 18.11 5.13 -11.12
C ASP A 155 17.04 4.09 -11.48
N GLY A 156 16.02 3.92 -10.62
CA GLY A 156 14.90 3.01 -10.80
C GLY A 156 14.80 1.86 -9.83
N ASP A 157 13.57 1.38 -9.63
CA ASP A 157 13.36 0.17 -8.82
C ASP A 157 14.00 -1.04 -9.50
N PRO A 158 14.96 -1.73 -8.85
CA PRO A 158 15.57 -2.92 -9.43
C PRO A 158 14.58 -4.07 -9.62
N ARG A 159 13.39 -4.02 -9.00
CA ARG A 159 12.37 -5.07 -9.05
C ARG A 159 11.31 -4.86 -10.13
N ALA A 160 11.11 -3.61 -10.56
CA ALA A 160 9.98 -3.27 -11.42
C ALA A 160 10.11 -3.81 -12.84
N GLU A 161 11.28 -3.66 -13.48
CA GLU A 161 11.51 -4.24 -14.81
C GLU A 161 11.52 -5.78 -14.80
N PRO A 162 12.17 -6.48 -13.85
CA PRO A 162 12.02 -7.92 -13.71
C PRO A 162 10.56 -8.37 -13.55
N THR A 163 9.75 -7.61 -12.82
CA THR A 163 8.31 -7.88 -12.69
C THR A 163 7.58 -7.75 -14.02
N HIS A 164 7.90 -6.73 -14.83
CA HIS A 164 7.36 -6.63 -16.19
C HIS A 164 7.80 -7.78 -17.08
N ILE A 165 9.07 -8.16 -17.08
CA ILE A 165 9.56 -9.29 -17.86
C ILE A 165 8.83 -10.59 -17.45
N LYS A 166 8.64 -10.81 -16.15
CA LYS A 166 7.91 -11.97 -15.64
C LYS A 166 6.43 -11.92 -16.04
N HIS A 167 5.84 -10.74 -16.01
CA HIS A 167 4.47 -10.47 -16.45
C HIS A 167 4.30 -10.82 -17.94
N GLU A 168 5.21 -10.38 -18.82
CA GLU A 168 5.20 -10.73 -20.26
C GLU A 168 5.27 -12.25 -20.50
N GLN A 169 6.03 -12.97 -19.67
CA GLN A 169 6.18 -14.43 -19.77
C GLN A 169 4.93 -15.21 -19.32
N LEU A 170 4.22 -14.72 -18.29
CA LEU A 170 3.16 -15.49 -17.64
C LEU A 170 1.75 -15.09 -18.07
N CYS A 171 1.49 -13.79 -18.20
CA CYS A 171 0.16 -13.26 -18.46
C CYS A 171 0.27 -11.91 -19.18
N SER A 172 0.32 -11.90 -20.50
CA SER A 172 0.32 -10.63 -21.25
C SER A 172 -1.11 -10.19 -21.56
N GLY A 173 -1.35 -8.88 -21.53
CA GLY A 173 -2.63 -8.32 -21.91
C GLY A 173 -2.66 -6.80 -21.91
N VAL A 174 -3.85 -6.25 -21.73
CA VAL A 174 -4.14 -4.83 -22.00
C VAL A 174 -3.52 -3.90 -20.95
N TYR A 175 -3.34 -4.36 -19.70
CA TYR A 175 -2.76 -3.52 -18.66
C TYR A 175 -1.28 -3.34 -18.91
N LEU A 176 -0.56 -4.43 -19.21
CA LEU A 176 0.86 -4.34 -19.50
C LEU A 176 1.14 -3.50 -20.75
N ALA A 177 0.36 -3.68 -21.82
CA ALA A 177 0.50 -2.91 -23.04
C ALA A 177 0.30 -1.40 -22.79
N LEU A 178 -0.71 -1.01 -21.99
CA LEU A 178 -0.90 0.39 -21.62
C LEU A 178 0.26 0.91 -20.74
N GLN A 179 0.71 0.13 -19.76
CA GLN A 179 1.77 0.53 -18.84
C GLN A 179 3.10 0.78 -19.59
N ARG A 180 3.46 -0.09 -20.54
CA ARG A 180 4.62 0.11 -21.42
C ARG A 180 4.48 1.37 -22.29
N SER A 181 3.28 1.65 -22.79
CA SER A 181 3.02 2.88 -23.54
C SER A 181 3.16 4.14 -22.68
N ILE A 182 2.66 4.11 -21.44
CA ILE A 182 2.84 5.18 -20.46
C ILE A 182 4.33 5.44 -20.22
N GLU A 183 5.11 4.40 -19.92
CA GLU A 183 6.56 4.51 -19.68
C GLU A 183 7.31 5.15 -20.85
N LYS A 184 6.99 4.71 -22.07
CA LYS A 184 7.57 5.23 -23.31
C LYS A 184 7.25 6.72 -23.46
N HIS A 185 5.96 7.07 -23.49
CA HIS A 185 5.55 8.45 -23.77
C HIS A 185 5.89 9.42 -22.64
N PHE A 186 5.89 8.96 -21.39
CA PHE A 186 6.36 9.74 -20.25
C PHE A 186 7.82 10.15 -20.42
N ASN A 187 8.69 9.20 -20.80
CA ASN A 187 10.11 9.48 -20.98
C ASN A 187 10.40 10.24 -22.29
N GLU A 188 9.63 10.04 -23.35
CA GLU A 188 9.70 10.88 -24.56
C GLU A 188 9.36 12.35 -24.24
N ARG A 189 8.30 12.58 -23.46
CA ARG A 189 7.89 13.94 -23.03
C ARG A 189 8.97 14.57 -22.16
N ARG A 190 9.50 13.83 -21.18
CA ARG A 190 10.61 14.31 -20.33
C ARG A 190 11.87 14.64 -21.13
N LYS A 191 12.23 13.82 -22.11
CA LYS A 191 13.37 14.08 -23.00
C LYS A 191 13.18 15.37 -23.79
N LYS A 192 11.99 15.63 -24.33
CA LYS A 192 11.65 16.89 -25.02
C LYS A 192 11.78 18.11 -24.10
N GLU A 193 11.49 17.93 -22.81
CA GLU A 193 11.60 18.96 -21.77
C GLU A 193 13.01 19.04 -21.14
N GLY A 194 13.98 18.28 -21.62
CA GLY A 194 15.35 18.26 -21.06
C GLY A 194 15.44 17.65 -19.65
N LYS A 195 14.44 16.86 -19.24
CA LYS A 195 14.38 16.20 -17.93
C LYS A 195 14.99 14.80 -18.00
N ALA A 196 15.61 14.36 -16.89
CA ALA A 196 16.20 13.03 -16.77
C ALA A 196 15.16 11.92 -16.93
N TYR A 197 15.60 10.75 -17.41
CA TYR A 197 14.79 9.54 -17.50
C TYR A 197 14.26 9.15 -16.12
N VAL A 198 13.05 8.59 -16.09
CA VAL A 198 12.41 8.09 -14.88
C VAL A 198 11.77 6.75 -15.23
N SER A 199 12.19 5.71 -14.53
CA SER A 199 11.68 4.35 -14.66
C SER A 199 10.35 4.15 -13.94
N VAL A 200 9.68 3.07 -14.31
CA VAL A 200 8.53 2.52 -13.57
C VAL A 200 8.95 2.10 -12.16
N ASN A 201 8.04 2.27 -11.21
CA ASN A 201 8.23 1.81 -9.82
C ASN A 201 7.43 0.52 -9.56
N MET A 202 7.58 -0.09 -8.38
CA MET A 202 6.83 -1.31 -8.05
C MET A 202 5.32 -1.14 -8.00
N ILE A 203 4.80 0.07 -7.74
CA ILE A 203 3.36 0.32 -7.85
C ILE A 203 2.92 0.20 -9.32
N GLY A 204 3.71 0.76 -10.25
CA GLY A 204 3.45 0.67 -11.68
C GLY A 204 3.56 -0.77 -12.19
N ALA A 205 4.63 -1.49 -11.85
CA ALA A 205 4.82 -2.85 -12.33
C ALA A 205 3.87 -3.86 -11.67
N GLY A 206 3.79 -3.82 -10.34
CA GLY A 206 3.05 -4.80 -9.55
C GLY A 206 1.54 -4.68 -9.67
N ASN A 207 0.98 -3.46 -9.59
CA ASN A 207 -0.46 -3.29 -9.78
C ASN A 207 -0.89 -3.56 -11.22
N THR A 208 -0.01 -3.32 -12.20
CA THR A 208 -0.27 -3.72 -13.59
C THR A 208 -0.42 -5.24 -13.69
N ALA A 209 0.45 -6.01 -13.04
CA ALA A 209 0.31 -7.47 -12.97
C ALA A 209 -0.97 -7.91 -12.24
N LEU A 210 -1.28 -7.35 -11.07
CA LEU A 210 -2.49 -7.70 -10.34
C LEU A 210 -3.77 -7.34 -11.13
N ALA A 211 -3.77 -6.22 -11.85
CA ALA A 211 -4.89 -5.85 -12.70
C ALA A 211 -5.08 -6.80 -13.89
N GLU A 212 -3.99 -7.30 -14.48
CA GLU A 212 -4.04 -8.29 -15.56
C GLU A 212 -4.60 -9.63 -15.08
N LEU A 213 -4.31 -10.02 -13.83
CA LEU A 213 -4.95 -11.16 -13.15
C LEU A 213 -6.43 -10.93 -12.80
N GLY A 214 -6.96 -9.75 -13.11
CA GLY A 214 -8.35 -9.36 -12.88
C GLY A 214 -8.64 -8.84 -11.48
N PHE A 215 -7.64 -8.53 -10.64
CA PHE A 215 -7.91 -7.94 -9.34
C PHE A 215 -8.32 -6.48 -9.49
N SER A 216 -9.46 -6.12 -8.89
CA SER A 216 -9.82 -4.71 -8.74
C SER A 216 -8.76 -3.95 -7.93
N PRO A 217 -8.64 -2.62 -8.07
CA PRO A 217 -7.63 -1.84 -7.35
C PRO A 217 -7.73 -1.96 -5.82
N ASN A 218 -8.94 -2.12 -5.27
CA ASN A 218 -9.13 -2.36 -3.84
C ASN A 218 -8.75 -3.78 -3.42
N ALA A 219 -8.92 -4.78 -4.29
CA ALA A 219 -8.45 -6.13 -4.01
C ALA A 219 -6.92 -6.20 -4.00
N ALA A 220 -6.27 -5.57 -4.98
CA ALA A 220 -4.81 -5.40 -5.02
C ALA A 220 -4.29 -4.68 -3.76
N TRP A 221 -5.01 -3.64 -3.30
CA TRP A 221 -4.73 -2.98 -2.03
C TRP A 221 -4.76 -3.95 -0.84
N CYS A 222 -5.83 -4.74 -0.72
CA CYS A 222 -5.94 -5.73 0.36
C CYS A 222 -4.82 -6.78 0.30
N ILE A 223 -4.41 -7.23 -0.89
CA ILE A 223 -3.30 -8.17 -1.06
C ILE A 223 -2.00 -7.56 -0.55
N GLY A 224 -1.69 -6.32 -0.93
CA GLY A 224 -0.52 -5.62 -0.43
C GLY A 224 -0.53 -5.45 1.11
N CYS A 225 -1.70 -5.21 1.71
CA CYS A 225 -1.85 -5.18 3.17
C CYS A 225 -1.52 -6.53 3.83
N VAL A 226 -1.91 -7.64 3.22
CA VAL A 226 -1.59 -9.00 3.73
C VAL A 226 -0.09 -9.23 3.68
N CYS A 227 0.56 -8.95 2.54
CA CYS A 227 2.01 -9.13 2.37
C CYS A 227 2.80 -8.31 3.40
N ARG A 228 2.56 -6.99 3.43
CA ARG A 228 3.31 -6.11 4.32
C ARG A 228 2.94 -6.31 5.78
N GLY A 229 1.69 -6.63 6.09
CA GLY A 229 1.26 -6.99 7.44
C GLY A 229 2.00 -8.22 7.98
N PHE A 230 2.19 -9.25 7.14
CA PHE A 230 2.96 -10.44 7.49
C PHE A 230 4.43 -10.11 7.77
N SER A 231 5.10 -9.38 6.89
CA SER A 231 6.49 -8.94 7.11
C SER A 231 6.62 -8.08 8.38
N CYS A 232 5.69 -7.14 8.61
CA CYS A 232 5.71 -6.29 9.80
C CYS A 232 5.46 -7.08 11.10
N ALA A 233 4.71 -8.19 11.04
CA ALA A 233 4.58 -9.11 12.18
C ALA A 233 5.94 -9.71 12.57
N ALA A 234 6.78 -10.08 11.60
CA ALA A 234 8.12 -10.59 11.86
C ALA A 234 9.01 -9.52 12.51
N HIS A 235 8.98 -8.27 12.02
CA HIS A 235 9.66 -7.15 12.67
C HIS A 235 9.18 -6.91 14.10
N ALA A 236 7.87 -7.02 14.35
CA ALA A 236 7.29 -6.88 15.67
C ALA A 236 7.78 -7.98 16.62
N VAL A 237 7.74 -9.26 16.21
CA VAL A 237 8.22 -10.40 17.01
C VAL A 237 9.70 -10.29 17.30
N TYR A 238 10.51 -9.93 16.30
CA TYR A 238 11.95 -9.73 16.48
C TYR A 238 12.24 -8.63 17.50
N THR A 239 11.61 -7.45 17.33
CA THR A 239 11.70 -6.33 18.26
C THR A 239 11.20 -6.70 19.64
N MET A 240 10.15 -7.51 19.73
CA MET A 240 9.62 -7.99 21.00
C MET A 240 10.66 -8.83 21.77
N LYS A 241 11.34 -9.73 21.05
CA LYS A 241 12.31 -10.67 21.60
C LYS A 241 13.66 -10.03 21.92
N LYS A 242 14.15 -9.14 21.07
CA LYS A 242 15.51 -8.55 21.16
C LYS A 242 15.53 -7.16 21.76
N GLY A 243 14.48 -6.37 21.53
CA GLY A 243 14.32 -5.04 22.11
C GLY A 243 13.78 -5.11 23.54
N ARG A 244 13.94 -4.00 24.27
CA ARG A 244 13.38 -3.84 25.62
C ARG A 244 12.02 -3.16 25.57
N ALA A 245 11.17 -3.46 26.56
CA ALA A 245 9.97 -2.67 26.79
C ALA A 245 10.41 -1.27 27.19
N TRP A 246 9.73 -0.24 26.68
CA TRP A 246 10.13 1.15 26.87
C TRP A 246 11.55 1.39 26.35
N ALA A 247 11.64 1.88 25.10
CA ALA A 247 12.92 2.03 24.42
C ALA A 247 13.91 2.94 25.18
N ALA A 248 13.46 3.74 26.16
CA ALA A 248 14.29 4.61 27.02
C ALA A 248 14.70 3.90 28.29
N SER A 249 15.81 3.17 28.26
CA SER A 249 16.37 2.56 29.48
C SER A 249 17.83 2.95 29.66
N LYS A 250 18.25 3.21 30.92
CA LYS A 250 19.63 3.56 31.31
C LYS A 250 20.70 2.50 30.95
N ARG A 251 20.28 1.32 30.52
CA ARG A 251 21.14 0.16 30.23
C ARG A 251 21.22 -0.16 28.73
N GLU A 252 20.77 0.76 27.88
CA GLU A 252 21.04 0.81 26.45
C GLU A 252 21.68 2.18 26.19
N PRO A 253 22.72 2.29 25.35
CA PRO A 253 23.17 3.60 24.89
C PRO A 253 21.96 4.34 24.29
N MET A 254 21.84 5.63 24.60
CA MET A 254 20.74 6.52 24.22
C MET A 254 20.80 6.82 22.70
N VAL A 255 20.73 5.76 21.90
CA VAL A 255 20.55 5.78 20.45
C VAL A 255 19.23 5.04 20.22
N GLN A 256 18.19 5.69 20.72
CA GLN A 256 16.87 5.14 20.88
C GLN A 256 15.97 5.61 19.72
N MET A 257 15.05 4.79 19.22
CA MET A 257 14.02 5.23 18.24
C MET A 257 13.14 6.39 18.75
N LEU A 258 13.21 6.71 20.04
CA LEU A 258 12.53 7.82 20.71
C LEU A 258 13.53 8.58 21.59
N ASP A 259 14.71 8.88 21.03
CA ASP A 259 15.68 9.72 21.70
C ASP A 259 15.18 11.18 21.73
N LEU A 260 15.36 11.88 22.85
CA LEU A 260 14.90 13.27 22.98
C LEU A 260 15.61 14.21 21.98
N SER A 261 16.82 13.88 21.53
CA SER A 261 17.52 14.62 20.46
C SER A 261 16.85 14.52 19.09
N MET A 262 15.95 13.54 18.88
CA MET A 262 15.12 13.49 17.67
C MET A 262 14.13 14.65 17.62
N ILE A 263 13.86 15.32 18.75
CA ILE A 263 12.99 16.48 18.82
C ILE A 263 13.84 17.73 19.02
N LYS A 264 13.95 18.53 17.97
CA LYS A 264 14.37 19.92 18.09
C LYS A 264 13.13 20.78 18.28
N TYR A 265 12.92 21.28 19.50
CA TYR A 265 11.84 22.23 19.76
C TYR A 265 12.10 23.53 18.97
N VAL A 266 11.20 23.84 18.04
CA VAL A 266 11.23 25.06 17.20
C VAL A 266 10.01 25.96 17.43
N GLY A 267 9.26 25.68 18.50
CA GLY A 267 8.14 26.50 18.93
C GLY A 267 8.59 27.78 19.65
N PRO A 268 7.63 28.56 20.19
CA PRO A 268 7.94 29.75 20.97
C PRO A 268 8.84 29.42 22.15
N ALA A 269 9.80 30.30 22.46
CA ALA A 269 10.62 30.17 23.67
C ALA A 269 9.76 30.05 24.93
N ASP A 270 10.38 29.56 26.01
CA ASP A 270 9.74 29.49 27.33
C ASP A 270 9.16 30.87 27.69
N ARG A 271 7.91 30.86 28.15
CA ARG A 271 7.12 32.08 28.42
C ARG A 271 6.38 31.95 29.73
N GLU A 272 6.20 33.06 30.41
CA GLU A 272 5.49 33.08 31.69
C GLU A 272 4.01 32.74 31.53
N VAL A 273 3.49 32.02 32.53
CA VAL A 273 2.08 31.66 32.61
C VAL A 273 1.32 32.86 33.19
N PRO A 274 0.30 33.42 32.50
CA PRO A 274 -0.46 34.54 33.02
C PRO A 274 -1.25 34.14 34.27
N SER A 275 -1.52 35.09 35.17
CA SER A 275 -2.41 34.85 36.29
C SER A 275 -3.84 34.53 35.82
N GLN A 276 -4.66 33.93 36.70
CA GLN A 276 -6.06 33.65 36.34
C GLN A 276 -6.86 34.93 36.02
N ALA A 277 -6.51 36.06 36.65
CA ALA A 277 -7.14 37.35 36.38
C ALA A 277 -6.77 37.91 34.98
N GLU A 278 -5.52 37.70 34.54
CA GLU A 278 -5.02 38.18 33.25
C GLU A 278 -5.38 37.27 32.07
N ARG A 279 -5.85 36.04 32.35
CA ARG A 279 -6.14 35.02 31.35
C ARG A 279 -6.99 35.53 30.18
N GLN A 280 -8.03 36.33 30.45
CA GLN A 280 -8.95 36.78 29.40
C GLN A 280 -8.26 37.72 28.41
N GLN A 281 -7.50 38.69 28.92
CA GLN A 281 -6.75 39.62 28.08
C GLN A 281 -5.62 38.90 27.33
N TYR A 282 -4.90 38.02 28.02
CA TYR A 282 -3.82 37.22 27.42
C TYR A 282 -4.34 36.31 26.28
N ALA A 283 -5.45 35.60 26.51
CA ALA A 283 -6.07 34.74 25.51
C ALA A 283 -6.61 35.53 24.31
N GLY A 284 -7.16 36.73 24.54
CA GLY A 284 -7.61 37.63 23.47
C GLY A 284 -6.49 37.95 22.49
N LYS A 285 -5.33 38.41 23.00
CA LYS A 285 -4.13 38.70 22.19
C LYS A 285 -3.64 37.47 21.42
N GLN A 286 -3.58 36.31 22.08
CA GLN A 286 -3.15 35.07 21.41
C GLN A 286 -4.14 34.58 20.36
N LYS A 287 -5.42 34.86 20.48
CA LYS A 287 -6.41 34.53 19.45
C LYS A 287 -6.20 35.37 18.18
N GLU A 288 -5.76 36.62 18.33
CA GLU A 288 -5.47 37.53 17.23
C GLU A 288 -4.19 37.14 16.50
N GLU A 289 -3.10 36.83 17.22
CA GLU A 289 -1.77 36.55 16.65
C GLU A 289 -1.44 35.06 16.53
N GLY A 290 -2.38 34.19 16.91
CA GLY A 290 -2.12 32.79 17.21
C GLY A 290 -1.55 31.97 16.05
N GLU A 291 -0.55 31.16 16.39
CA GLU A 291 0.15 30.27 15.46
C GLU A 291 -0.81 29.32 14.72
N TYR A 292 -1.92 28.90 15.35
CA TYR A 292 -2.96 28.03 14.75
C TYR A 292 -3.48 28.53 13.40
N LYS A 293 -3.45 29.85 13.15
CA LYS A 293 -3.83 30.43 11.86
C LYS A 293 -2.85 30.09 10.72
N LYS A 294 -1.61 29.74 11.05
CA LYS A 294 -0.56 29.30 10.13
C LYS A 294 -0.63 27.80 9.82
N TRP A 295 -1.38 27.04 10.63
CA TRP A 295 -1.52 25.57 10.53
C TRP A 295 -2.80 25.14 9.79
N VAL A 296 -3.46 26.05 9.06
CA VAL A 296 -4.58 25.70 8.18
C VAL A 296 -4.00 24.97 6.96
N ILE A 297 -4.03 23.63 7.00
CA ILE A 297 -3.63 22.71 5.92
C ILE A 297 -4.81 22.53 4.96
#